data_AF-F9RG73-F1
#
_entry.id   AF-F9RG73-F1
#
_cell.length_a   1.000
_cell.length_b   1.000
_cell.length_c   1.000
_cell.angle_alpha   90.00
_cell.angle_beta   90.00
_cell.angle_gamma   90.00
#
_symmetry.space_group_name_H-M   'P 1'
#
loop_
_entity.id
_entity.type
_entity.pdbx_description
1 polymer ?
#
loop_
_entity_poly.entity_id
_entity_poly.type
_entity_poly.pdbx_seq_one_letter_code
_entity_poly.pdbx_strand_id
1 'polypeptide(L)'
;MDMSKILSKLMSSDSHLVWSGSWDLINLSKKDISGFPLSKIPDVCNSIQAVNDPTNKNVYKLAVAILHNLEQGICRCSAYSASPRLLPTEEEERQFVSIETKKEDTPWELEFVCRCNACGNKYHVHVNHGYHYPMANWVKRT
;
A
#
# COMPACT_ATOMS: atom_id res chain seq x y z
N MET A 1 2.26 16.38 -1.15
CA MET A 1 2.06 15.94 0.26
C MET A 1 3.34 16.21 1.05
N ASP A 2 3.27 16.54 2.33
CA ASP A 2 4.44 16.98 3.11
C ASP A 2 5.04 15.80 3.91
N MET A 3 6.23 15.34 3.48
CA MET A 3 6.92 14.19 4.09
C MET A 3 7.24 14.41 5.57
N SER A 4 7.52 15.65 5.98
CA SER A 4 7.86 15.95 7.38
C SER A 4 6.67 15.68 8.31
N LYS A 5 5.44 15.96 7.84
CA LYS A 5 4.20 15.69 8.58
C LYS A 5 3.93 14.19 8.69
N ILE A 6 4.19 13.44 7.62
CA ILE A 6 4.04 11.97 7.62
C ILE A 6 5.00 11.37 8.66
N LEU A 7 6.27 11.76 8.63
CA LEU A 7 7.27 11.27 9.58
C LEU A 7 6.89 11.61 11.03
N SER A 8 6.44 12.85 11.28
CA SER A 8 5.97 13.27 12.60
C SER A 8 4.80 12.40 13.11
N LYS A 9 3.82 12.12 12.25
CA LYS A 9 2.69 11.23 12.58
C LYS A 9 3.15 9.80 12.87
N LEU A 10 4.00 9.23 12.03
CA LEU A 10 4.49 7.84 12.16
C LEU A 10 5.37 7.63 13.40
N MET A 11 6.06 8.67 13.85
CA MET A 11 6.92 8.65 15.05
C MET A 11 6.18 9.11 16.32
N SER A 12 4.86 9.32 16.25
CA SER A 12 4.04 9.71 17.40
C SER A 12 3.80 8.53 18.34
N SER A 13 3.62 8.82 19.64
CA SER A 13 3.12 7.85 20.62
C SER A 13 1.58 7.71 20.60
N ASP A 14 0.88 8.58 19.87
CA ASP A 14 -0.57 8.51 19.68
C ASP A 14 -0.92 7.54 18.55
N SER A 15 -1.64 6.47 18.88
CA SER A 15 -2.01 5.42 17.92
C SER A 15 -2.87 5.94 16.76
N HIS A 16 -3.73 6.93 16.98
CA HIS A 16 -4.54 7.52 15.91
C HIS A 16 -3.68 8.31 14.93
N LEU A 17 -2.65 9.02 15.43
CA LEU A 17 -1.68 9.70 14.56
C LEU A 17 -0.85 8.69 13.76
N VAL A 18 -0.37 7.61 14.38
CA VAL A 18 0.37 6.56 13.68
C VAL A 18 -0.50 5.86 12.63
N TRP A 19 -1.77 5.60 12.93
CA TRP A 19 -2.75 5.08 11.98
C TRP A 19 -2.94 6.01 10.78
N SER A 20 -3.17 7.30 11.02
CA SER A 20 -3.29 8.29 9.95
C SER A 20 -1.99 8.39 9.14
N GLY A 21 -0.83 8.41 9.79
CA GLY A 21 0.47 8.44 9.14
C GLY A 21 0.75 7.19 8.29
N SER A 22 0.26 6.03 8.73
CA SER A 22 0.39 4.78 7.98
C SER A 22 -0.41 4.82 6.69
N TRP A 23 -1.65 5.33 6.73
CA TRP A 23 -2.44 5.56 5.51
C TRP A 23 -1.83 6.63 4.61
N ASP A 24 -1.33 7.71 5.19
CA ASP A 24 -0.61 8.75 4.46
C ASP A 24 0.56 8.16 3.65
N LEU A 25 1.37 7.30 4.28
CA LEU A 25 2.47 6.58 3.64
C LEU A 25 1.98 5.60 2.56
N ILE A 26 0.96 4.79 2.87
CA ILE A 26 0.38 3.82 1.93
C ILE A 26 -0.12 4.54 0.68
N ASN A 27 -0.71 5.72 0.83
CA ASN A 27 -1.35 6.46 -0.26
C ASN A 27 -0.40 7.40 -1.02
N LEU A 28 0.88 7.46 -0.65
CA LEU A 28 1.88 8.23 -1.41
C LEU A 28 1.94 7.76 -2.87
N SER A 29 2.09 8.71 -3.80
CA SER A 29 2.35 8.39 -5.19
C SER A 29 3.71 7.71 -5.38
N LYS A 30 3.91 7.02 -6.50
CA LYS A 30 5.22 6.46 -6.89
C LYS A 30 6.34 7.52 -6.87
N LYS A 31 6.02 8.75 -7.25
CA LYS A 31 6.95 9.88 -7.21
C LYS A 31 7.28 10.28 -5.76
N ASP A 32 6.27 10.46 -4.92
CA ASP A 32 6.48 10.96 -3.56
C ASP A 32 7.20 9.95 -2.67
N ILE A 33 6.86 8.66 -2.78
CA ILE A 33 7.50 7.61 -1.96
C ILE A 33 8.99 7.44 -2.30
N SER A 34 9.40 7.77 -3.53
CA SER A 34 10.82 7.73 -3.93
C SER A 34 11.69 8.75 -3.18
N GLY A 35 11.06 9.78 -2.60
CA GLY A 35 11.72 10.77 -1.75
C GLY A 35 11.69 10.42 -0.25
N PHE A 36 11.20 9.24 0.14
CA PHE A 36 11.18 8.85 1.56
C PHE A 36 12.62 8.64 2.07
N PRO A 37 12.99 9.23 3.23
CA PRO A 37 14.37 9.15 3.72
C PRO A 37 14.69 7.75 4.25
N LEU A 38 15.49 6.98 3.49
CA LEU A 38 15.85 5.61 3.83
C LEU A 38 16.49 5.49 5.22
N SER A 39 17.29 6.48 5.64
CA SER A 39 17.94 6.51 6.96
C SER A 39 16.96 6.59 8.14
N LYS A 40 15.69 6.91 7.90
CA LYS A 40 14.64 6.97 8.92
C LYS A 40 13.75 5.73 8.97
N ILE A 41 13.88 4.81 8.00
CA ILE A 41 13.04 3.61 7.94
C ILE A 41 13.12 2.77 9.22
N PRO A 42 14.31 2.47 9.79
CA PRO A 42 14.39 1.67 11.01
C PRO A 42 13.63 2.30 12.19
N ASP A 43 13.83 3.60 12.43
CA ASP A 43 13.17 4.34 13.51
C ASP A 43 11.65 4.35 13.34
N VAL A 44 11.18 4.58 12.11
CA VAL A 44 9.76 4.60 11.78
C VAL A 44 9.12 3.22 11.95
N CYS A 45 9.76 2.17 11.46
CA CYS A 45 9.28 0.79 11.63
C CYS A 45 9.17 0.42 13.11
N ASN A 46 10.18 0.73 13.92
CA ASN A 46 10.17 0.49 15.36
C ASN A 46 9.02 1.26 16.05
N SER A 47 8.81 2.52 15.68
CA SER A 47 7.70 3.33 16.22
C SER A 47 6.33 2.72 15.89
N ILE A 48 6.09 2.35 14.63
CA ILE A 48 4.83 1.73 14.20
C ILE A 48 4.60 0.41 14.95
N GLN A 49 5.63 -0.42 15.11
CA GLN A 49 5.54 -1.72 15.78
C GLN A 49 5.33 -1.61 17.30
N ALA A 50 5.73 -0.50 17.92
CA ALA A 50 5.54 -0.24 19.35
C ALA A 50 4.09 0.17 19.70
N VAL A 51 3.26 0.54 18.71
CA VAL A 51 1.88 0.94 18.94
C VAL A 51 1.03 -0.24 19.40
N ASN A 52 0.44 -0.13 20.58
CA ASN A 52 -0.50 -1.12 21.11
C ASN A 52 -1.93 -0.85 20.63
N ASP A 53 -2.19 -1.08 19.34
CA ASP A 53 -3.53 -0.95 18.73
C ASP A 53 -3.83 -2.16 17.82
N PRO A 54 -4.52 -3.19 18.34
CA PRO A 54 -4.82 -4.40 17.58
C PRO A 54 -5.84 -4.17 16.47
N THR A 55 -6.70 -3.14 16.57
CA THR A 55 -7.79 -2.87 15.62
C THR A 55 -7.24 -2.51 14.24
N ASN A 56 -6.11 -1.80 14.20
CA ASN A 56 -5.49 -1.33 12.96
C ASN A 56 -4.22 -2.09 12.56
N LYS A 57 -3.95 -3.24 13.20
CA LYS A 57 -2.73 -4.03 13.01
C LYS A 57 -2.38 -4.32 11.55
N ASN A 58 -3.38 -4.54 10.69
CA ASN A 58 -3.15 -4.82 9.26
C ASN A 58 -2.66 -3.59 8.48
N VAL A 59 -3.10 -2.38 8.86
CA VAL A 59 -2.61 -1.13 8.27
C VAL A 59 -1.14 -0.92 8.64
N TYR A 60 -0.79 -1.12 9.91
CA TYR A 60 0.59 -1.02 10.40
C TYR A 60 1.52 -2.02 9.71
N LYS A 61 1.09 -3.28 9.59
CA LYS A 61 1.85 -4.32 8.87
C LYS A 61 2.10 -3.95 7.42
N LEU A 62 1.09 -3.40 6.72
CA LEU A 62 1.25 -2.99 5.33
C LEU A 62 2.22 -1.82 5.19
N ALA A 63 2.10 -0.80 6.04
CA ALA A 63 3.03 0.33 6.07
C ALA A 63 4.48 -0.14 6.28
N VAL A 64 4.72 -0.99 7.28
CA VAL A 64 6.05 -1.56 7.55
C VAL A 64 6.55 -2.41 6.39
N ALA A 65 5.71 -3.24 5.77
CA ALA A 65 6.09 -4.04 4.61
C ALA A 65 6.53 -3.16 3.41
N ILE A 66 5.83 -2.06 3.17
CA ILE A 66 6.20 -1.09 2.13
C ILE A 66 7.56 -0.44 2.43
N LEU A 67 7.80 -0.05 3.70
CA LEU A 67 9.08 0.54 4.10
C LEU A 67 10.24 -0.45 3.99
N HIS A 68 10.07 -1.69 4.43
CA HIS A 68 11.10 -2.72 4.27
C HIS A 68 11.41 -3.01 2.81
N ASN A 69 10.38 -3.07 1.95
CA ASN A 69 10.60 -3.20 0.52
C ASN A 69 11.47 -2.06 -0.02
N LEU A 70 11.17 -0.81 0.39
CA LEU A 70 11.92 0.36 -0.02
C LEU A 70 13.38 0.31 0.46
N GLU A 71 13.60 -0.02 1.73
CA GLU A 71 14.93 -0.18 2.35
C GLU A 71 15.77 -1.25 1.65
N GLN A 72 15.15 -2.37 1.25
CA GLN A 72 15.82 -3.50 0.60
C GLN A 72 15.93 -3.35 -0.93
N GLY A 73 15.41 -2.27 -1.51
CA GLY A 73 15.33 -2.11 -2.97
C GLY A 73 14.39 -3.10 -3.65
N ILE A 74 13.50 -3.75 -2.89
CA ILE A 74 12.45 -4.63 -3.40
C ILE A 74 11.28 -3.78 -3.90
N CYS A 75 10.69 -4.18 -5.02
CA CYS A 75 9.55 -3.45 -5.57
C CYS A 75 8.35 -3.48 -4.61
N ARG A 76 7.73 -2.33 -4.35
CA ARG A 76 6.50 -2.18 -3.56
C ARG A 76 5.41 -3.20 -3.92
N CYS A 77 5.30 -3.59 -5.19
CA CYS A 77 4.28 -4.54 -5.65
C CYS A 77 4.40 -5.93 -5.01
N SER A 78 5.51 -6.27 -4.35
CA SER A 78 5.63 -7.49 -3.55
C SER A 78 4.64 -7.52 -2.38
N ALA A 79 4.17 -6.36 -1.91
CA ALA A 79 3.18 -6.23 -0.85
C ALA A 79 1.72 -6.44 -1.32
N TYR A 80 1.45 -6.49 -2.63
CA TYR A 80 0.08 -6.50 -3.16
C TYR A 80 -0.73 -7.72 -2.74
N SER A 81 -0.14 -8.91 -2.76
CA SER A 81 -0.83 -10.14 -2.32
C SER A 81 -1.00 -10.23 -0.80
N ALA A 82 -0.36 -9.35 -0.02
CA ALA A 82 -0.40 -9.36 1.44
C ALA A 82 -1.50 -8.47 2.03
N SER A 83 -2.15 -7.61 1.22
CA SER A 83 -3.19 -6.71 1.70
C SER A 83 -4.34 -6.55 0.71
N PRO A 84 -5.59 -6.77 1.14
CA PRO A 84 -6.75 -6.55 0.28
C PRO A 84 -7.10 -5.07 0.08
N ARG A 85 -6.37 -4.14 0.74
CA ARG A 85 -6.71 -2.72 0.77
C ARG A 85 -6.13 -1.90 -0.39
N LEU A 86 -5.27 -2.49 -1.21
CA LEU A 86 -4.65 -1.80 -2.34
C LEU A 86 -5.53 -2.00 -3.57
N LEU A 87 -6.37 -1.03 -3.92
CA LEU A 87 -7.26 -1.18 -5.07
C LEU A 87 -6.51 -0.89 -6.39
N PRO A 88 -6.78 -1.64 -7.48
CA PRO A 88 -6.13 -1.43 -8.78
C PRO A 88 -6.20 0.00 -9.31
N THR A 89 -7.38 0.62 -9.22
CA THR A 89 -7.63 1.97 -9.73
C THR A 89 -6.86 3.01 -8.92
N GLU A 90 -6.85 2.89 -7.60
CA GLU A 90 -6.07 3.79 -6.73
C GLU A 90 -4.56 3.64 -6.95
N GLU A 91 -4.07 2.40 -7.12
CA GLU A 91 -2.65 2.16 -7.39
C GLU A 91 -2.24 2.64 -8.80
N GLU A 92 -3.17 2.65 -9.76
CA GLU A 92 -2.97 3.27 -11.09
C GLU A 92 -2.91 4.79 -10.99
N GLU A 93 -3.84 5.43 -10.26
CA GLU A 93 -3.83 6.87 -9.99
C GLU A 93 -2.53 7.31 -9.30
N ARG A 94 -2.01 6.49 -8.38
CA ARG A 94 -0.72 6.68 -7.70
C ARG A 94 0.48 6.30 -8.57
N GLN A 95 0.26 5.88 -9.81
CA GLN A 95 1.25 5.53 -10.83
C GLN A 95 2.12 4.30 -10.51
N PHE A 96 1.69 3.43 -9.59
CA PHE A 96 2.41 2.19 -9.28
C PHE A 96 2.14 1.07 -10.29
N VAL A 97 0.94 1.05 -10.88
CA VAL A 97 0.54 0.08 -11.90
C VAL A 97 -0.05 0.76 -13.13
N SER A 98 -0.14 0.02 -14.22
CA SER A 98 -1.04 0.31 -15.34
C SER A 98 -2.05 -0.82 -15.46
N ILE A 99 -3.33 -0.48 -15.61
CA ILE A 99 -4.40 -1.43 -15.89
C ILE A 99 -4.36 -1.73 -17.39
N GLU A 100 -3.96 -2.95 -17.74
CA GLU A 100 -3.92 -3.44 -19.12
C GLU A 100 -5.31 -3.91 -19.59
N THR A 101 -6.13 -4.40 -18.67
CA THR A 101 -7.48 -4.90 -18.99
C THR A 101 -8.37 -4.73 -17.77
N LYS A 102 -9.63 -4.35 -18.01
CA LYS A 102 -10.70 -4.33 -17.03
C LYS A 102 -11.87 -5.12 -17.59
N LYS A 103 -12.36 -6.11 -16.85
CA LYS A 103 -13.59 -6.83 -17.16
C LYS A 103 -14.66 -6.42 -16.17
N GLU A 104 -15.81 -6.02 -16.68
CA GLU A 104 -16.95 -5.53 -15.91
C GLU A 104 -18.18 -6.42 -16.13
N ASP A 105 -17.98 -7.72 -16.36
CA ASP A 105 -19.06 -8.66 -16.67
C ASP A 105 -20.10 -8.74 -15.54
N THR A 106 -19.71 -8.40 -14.31
CA THR A 106 -20.58 -8.33 -13.13
C THR A 106 -20.24 -7.08 -12.29
N PRO A 107 -21.18 -6.12 -12.09
CA PRO A 107 -20.86 -4.83 -11.46
C PRO A 107 -20.26 -4.91 -10.05
N TRP A 108 -20.58 -5.96 -9.30
CA TRP A 108 -20.11 -6.18 -7.92
C TRP A 108 -18.82 -7.00 -7.82
N GLU A 109 -18.34 -7.55 -8.94
CA GLU A 109 -17.13 -8.38 -9.05
C GLU A 109 -16.33 -7.95 -10.28
N LEU A 110 -15.41 -7.02 -10.07
CA LEU A 110 -14.57 -6.49 -11.14
C LEU A 110 -13.26 -7.27 -11.24
N GLU A 111 -12.85 -7.60 -12.46
CA GLU A 111 -11.54 -8.21 -12.70
C GLU A 111 -10.62 -7.26 -13.45
N PHE A 112 -9.36 -7.21 -13.03
CA PHE A 112 -8.32 -6.37 -13.63
C PHE A 112 -7.09 -7.19 -13.98
N VAL A 113 -6.42 -6.82 -15.07
CA VAL A 113 -5.05 -7.21 -15.34
C VAL A 113 -4.18 -5.98 -15.16
N CYS A 114 -3.29 -6.02 -14.18
CA CYS A 114 -2.42 -4.90 -13.83
C CYS A 114 -0.96 -5.25 -14.11
N ARG A 115 -0.19 -4.29 -14.61
CA ARG A 115 1.27 -4.40 -14.76
C ARG A 115 1.94 -3.40 -13.83
N CYS A 116 2.90 -3.84 -13.02
CA CYS A 116 3.69 -2.95 -12.18
C CYS A 116 4.58 -2.05 -13.03
N ASN A 117 4.52 -0.74 -12.79
CA ASN A 117 5.29 0.27 -13.53
C ASN A 117 6.76 0.35 -13.10
N ALA A 118 7.19 -0.41 -12.10
CA ALA A 118 8.56 -0.40 -11.59
C ALA A 118 9.33 -1.68 -11.99
N CYS A 119 8.74 -2.86 -11.80
CA CYS A 119 9.40 -4.14 -12.09
C CYS A 119 8.74 -4.96 -13.23
N GLY A 120 7.64 -4.49 -13.80
CA GLY A 120 6.96 -5.17 -14.92
C GLY A 120 6.13 -6.39 -14.53
N ASN A 121 6.13 -6.83 -13.27
CA ASN A 121 5.30 -7.95 -12.80
C ASN A 121 3.82 -7.73 -13.15
N LYS A 122 3.16 -8.79 -13.60
CA LYS A 122 1.74 -8.79 -13.94
C LYS A 122 0.91 -9.45 -12.85
N TYR A 123 -0.28 -8.91 -12.63
CA TYR A 123 -1.22 -9.37 -11.62
C TYR A 123 -2.61 -9.53 -12.23
N HIS A 124 -3.30 -10.60 -11.85
CA HIS A 124 -4.73 -10.70 -11.96
C HIS A 124 -5.34 -10.22 -10.65
N VAL A 125 -6.27 -9.28 -10.70
CA VAL A 125 -6.88 -8.70 -9.50
C VAL A 125 -8.38 -8.86 -9.55
N HIS A 126 -8.94 -9.49 -8.54
CA HIS A 126 -10.39 -9.58 -8.33
C HIS A 126 -10.79 -8.59 -7.25
N VAL A 127 -11.72 -7.67 -7.55
CA VAL A 127 -12.24 -6.69 -6.61
C VAL A 127 -13.68 -7.01 -6.26
N ASN A 128 -13.89 -7.33 -4.98
CA ASN A 128 -15.21 -7.63 -4.43
C ASN A 128 -15.80 -6.37 -3.79
N HIS A 129 -17.00 -5.98 -4.22
CA HIS A 129 -17.76 -4.83 -3.68
C HIS A 129 -18.90 -5.26 -2.74
N GLY A 130 -19.00 -6.53 -2.38
CA GLY A 130 -20.09 -7.11 -1.60
C GLY A 130 -20.04 -6.86 -0.09
N TYR A 131 -19.06 -6.11 0.42
CA TYR A 131 -18.92 -5.77 1.84
C TYR A 131 -18.82 -4.26 2.05
N HIS A 132 -18.78 -3.80 3.30
CA HIS A 132 -18.77 -2.35 3.66
C HIS A 132 -17.72 -1.50 2.93
N TYR A 133 -16.61 -2.10 2.46
CA TYR A 133 -15.59 -1.45 1.63
C TYR A 133 -15.06 -2.43 0.57
N PRO A 134 -14.67 -1.94 -0.64
CA PRO A 134 -14.07 -2.78 -1.67
C PRO A 134 -12.79 -3.46 -1.18
N MET A 135 -12.58 -4.71 -1.60
CA MET A 135 -11.38 -5.48 -1.30
C MET A 135 -10.80 -6.09 -2.57
N ALA A 136 -9.49 -5.94 -2.76
CA ALA A 136 -8.76 -6.42 -3.92
C ALA A 136 -7.94 -7.66 -3.60
N ASN A 137 -8.16 -8.76 -4.30
CA ASN A 137 -7.32 -9.95 -4.22
C ASN A 137 -6.32 -9.96 -5.38
N TRP A 138 -5.03 -9.75 -5.09
CA TRP A 138 -3.95 -9.70 -6.08
C TRP A 138 -3.25 -11.04 -6.22
N VAL A 139 -3.34 -11.64 -7.40
CA VAL A 139 -2.65 -12.89 -7.75
C VAL A 139 -1.61 -12.60 -8.83
N LYS A 140 -0.32 -12.80 -8.50
CA LYS A 140 0.77 -12.65 -9.46
C LYS A 140 0.62 -13.67 -10.58
N ARG A 141 0.72 -13.24 -11.83
CA ARG A 141 0.79 -14.15 -12.98
C ARG A 141 2.21 -14.70 -13.10
N THR A 142 2.35 -16.02 -13.13
CA THR A 142 3.60 -16.72 -13.48
C THR A 142 3.81 -16.77 -14.97
#